data_AF-A0AAD5M1S4-F1
#
_entry.id   AF-A0AAD5M1S4-F1
#
_cell.length_a   1.000
_cell.length_b   1.000
_cell.length_c   1.000
_cell.angle_alpha   90.00
_cell.angle_beta   90.00
_cell.angle_gamma   90.00
#
_symmetry.space_group_name_H-M   'P 1'
#
loop_
_entity.id
_entity.type
_entity.pdbx_description
1 polymer ?
#
loop_
_entity_poly.entity_id
_entity_poly.type
_entity_poly.pdbx_seq_one_letter_code
_entity_poly.pdbx_strand_id
1 'polypeptide(L)'
;MGGPSRPKKGAHSKNKQYRRRHSTKCRARDIDQIQDDLMIEKMTGKKMEFEIDEDLPGLGQFYCTPCGRHFVDEKTRDVHLKTKVHKRRMKDVAQKQYTQKEAEAGAGRSVEAYVPIRSQAANEVDMDDL
;
A
#
# COMPACT_ATOMS: atom_id res chain seq x y z
N MET A 1 -38.05 -15.63 31.08
CA MET A 1 -36.68 -15.68 30.50
C MET A 1 -36.79 -16.13 29.04
N GLY A 2 -36.82 -15.18 28.09
CA GLY A 2 -36.91 -15.53 26.67
C GLY A 2 -35.60 -16.13 26.17
N GLY A 3 -35.63 -17.38 25.72
CA GLY A 3 -34.45 -18.08 25.19
C GLY A 3 -33.88 -17.42 23.93
N PRO A 4 -32.67 -17.81 23.49
CA PRO A 4 -32.03 -17.23 22.31
C PRO A 4 -32.91 -17.44 21.07
N SER A 5 -33.41 -16.34 20.51
CA SER A 5 -34.21 -16.36 19.28
C SER A 5 -33.39 -16.89 18.11
N ARG A 6 -33.96 -17.76 17.28
CA ARG A 6 -33.31 -18.27 16.06
C ARG A 6 -32.79 -17.10 15.23
N PRO A 7 -31.51 -17.11 14.79
CA PRO A 7 -30.99 -16.04 13.94
C PRO A 7 -31.81 -15.96 12.65
N LYS A 8 -32.14 -14.73 12.22
CA LYS A 8 -32.88 -14.49 10.97
C LYS A 8 -32.20 -15.22 9.81
N LYS A 9 -32.96 -16.04 9.07
CA LYS A 9 -32.50 -16.65 7.80
C LYS A 9 -31.91 -15.54 6.91
N GLY A 10 -30.68 -15.73 6.45
CA GLY A 10 -29.97 -14.75 5.61
C GLY A 10 -29.16 -13.69 6.35
N ALA A 11 -28.96 -13.78 7.67
CA ALA A 11 -28.06 -12.85 8.39
C ALA A 11 -26.64 -12.77 7.76
N HIS A 12 -26.12 -13.88 7.23
CA HIS A 12 -24.83 -13.94 6.52
C HIS A 12 -24.84 -13.33 5.11
N SER A 13 -26.00 -13.14 4.47
CA SER A 13 -26.07 -12.49 3.14
C SER A 13 -25.78 -10.99 3.22
N LYS A 14 -25.85 -10.41 4.43
CA LYS A 14 -25.58 -8.98 4.69
C LYS A 14 -24.10 -8.61 4.61
N ASN A 15 -23.18 -9.58 4.64
CA ASN A 15 -21.74 -9.33 4.46
C ASN A 15 -21.30 -9.19 3.00
N LYS A 16 -22.24 -9.03 2.04
CA LYS A 16 -21.92 -8.86 0.62
C LYS A 16 -21.00 -7.65 0.37
N GLN A 17 -21.22 -6.54 1.06
CA GLN A 17 -20.39 -5.33 0.92
C GLN A 17 -18.97 -5.55 1.45
N TYR A 18 -18.83 -6.18 2.62
CA TYR A 18 -17.53 -6.55 3.18
C TYR A 18 -16.76 -7.47 2.22
N ARG A 19 -17.40 -8.54 1.75
CA ARG A 19 -16.78 -9.47 0.78
C ARG A 19 -16.38 -8.78 -0.51
N ARG A 20 -17.20 -7.86 -1.02
CA ARG A 20 -16.86 -7.09 -2.23
C ARG A 20 -15.65 -6.19 -2.00
N ARG A 21 -15.57 -5.51 -0.86
CA ARG A 21 -14.44 -4.63 -0.52
C ARG A 21 -13.13 -5.39 -0.34
N HIS A 22 -13.18 -6.59 0.23
CA HIS A 22 -12.00 -7.45 0.42
C HIS A 22 -11.74 -8.40 -0.76
N SER A 23 -12.50 -8.28 -1.85
CA SER A 23 -12.29 -9.07 -3.05
C SER A 23 -11.03 -8.60 -3.78
N THR A 24 -10.28 -9.55 -4.34
CA THR A 24 -9.03 -9.29 -5.08
C THR A 24 -9.20 -8.29 -6.22
N LYS A 25 -10.32 -8.33 -6.94
CA LYS A 25 -10.65 -7.39 -8.02
C LYS A 25 -10.85 -5.93 -7.59
N CYS A 26 -11.00 -5.67 -6.30
CA CYS A 26 -11.16 -4.33 -5.73
C CYS A 26 -10.03 -3.99 -4.75
N ARG A 27 -8.92 -4.75 -4.80
CA ARG A 27 -7.79 -4.55 -3.90
C ARG A 27 -7.09 -3.23 -4.24
N ALA A 28 -6.86 -2.43 -3.21
CA ALA A 28 -6.06 -1.22 -3.31
C ALA A 28 -4.57 -1.55 -3.24
N ARG A 29 -3.70 -0.58 -3.56
CA ARG A 29 -2.26 -0.71 -3.34
C ARG A 29 -1.94 -1.03 -1.88
N ASP A 30 -1.04 -1.98 -1.71
CA ASP A 30 -0.57 -2.40 -0.39
C ASP A 30 0.38 -1.34 0.22
N ILE A 31 0.69 -1.45 1.51
CA ILE A 31 1.44 -0.41 2.24
C ILE A 31 2.93 -0.44 1.87
N ASP A 32 3.48 -1.63 1.72
CA ASP A 32 4.86 -1.89 1.28
C ASP A 32 5.14 -1.26 -0.09
N GLN A 33 4.27 -1.50 -1.07
CA GLN A 33 4.37 -0.90 -2.41
C GLN A 33 4.42 0.64 -2.36
N ILE A 34 3.60 1.24 -1.49
CA ILE A 34 3.57 2.70 -1.33
C ILE A 34 4.84 3.21 -0.63
N GLN A 35 5.39 2.44 0.31
CA GLN A 35 6.64 2.80 0.97
C GLN A 35 7.80 2.77 -0.03
N ASP A 36 7.82 1.81 -0.96
CA ASP A 36 8.79 1.75 -2.07
C ASP A 36 8.62 2.95 -3.01
N ASP A 37 7.39 3.26 -3.43
CA ASP A 37 7.10 4.44 -4.27
C ASP A 37 7.62 5.74 -3.61
N LEU A 38 7.41 5.87 -2.29
CA LEU A 38 7.87 7.05 -1.53
C LEU A 38 9.38 7.08 -1.35
N MET A 39 10.04 5.93 -1.28
CA MET A 39 11.50 5.85 -1.29
C MET A 39 12.02 6.38 -2.62
N ILE A 40 11.44 5.94 -3.75
CA ILE A 40 11.81 6.41 -5.09
C ILE A 40 11.58 7.93 -5.23
N GLU A 41 10.45 8.45 -4.74
CA GLU A 41 10.17 9.90 -4.74
C GLU A 41 11.22 10.69 -3.95
N LYS A 42 11.66 10.17 -2.78
CA LYS A 42 12.72 10.81 -1.98
C LYS A 42 14.06 10.80 -2.71
N MET A 43 14.43 9.69 -3.34
CA MET A 43 15.69 9.58 -4.08
C MET A 43 15.72 10.49 -5.30
N THR A 44 14.61 10.56 -6.03
CA THR A 44 14.50 11.34 -7.27
C THR A 44 14.27 12.83 -7.00
N GLY A 45 13.73 13.17 -5.82
CA GLY A 45 13.30 14.53 -5.46
C GLY A 45 12.10 15.04 -6.27
N LYS A 46 11.49 14.18 -7.08
CA LYS A 46 10.33 14.46 -7.91
C LYS A 46 9.14 13.62 -7.45
N LYS A 47 7.95 14.20 -7.53
CA LYS A 47 6.71 13.48 -7.28
C LYS A 47 6.44 12.54 -8.45
N MET A 48 5.69 11.47 -8.21
CA MET A 48 5.20 10.60 -9.27
C MET A 48 4.26 11.38 -10.19
N GLU A 49 4.72 11.62 -11.42
CA GLU A 49 3.94 12.21 -12.51
C GLU A 49 3.41 11.10 -13.42
N PHE A 50 2.17 11.22 -13.85
CA PHE A 50 1.53 10.28 -14.76
C PHE A 50 1.28 10.95 -16.10
N GLU A 51 1.27 10.14 -17.16
CA GLU A 51 0.81 10.60 -18.47
C GLU A 51 -0.70 10.89 -18.43
N ILE A 52 -1.17 11.72 -19.35
CA ILE A 52 -2.57 12.10 -19.46
C ILE A 52 -3.37 10.86 -19.85
N ASP A 53 -4.19 10.37 -18.94
CA ASP A 53 -5.05 9.20 -19.14
C ASP A 53 -6.52 9.58 -18.99
N GLU A 54 -7.30 9.41 -20.06
CA GLU A 54 -8.73 9.75 -20.14
C GLU A 54 -9.61 8.87 -19.25
N ASP A 55 -9.16 7.65 -18.91
CA ASP A 55 -9.92 6.71 -18.09
C ASP A 55 -9.81 7.02 -16.58
N LEU A 56 -8.84 7.85 -16.19
CA LEU A 56 -8.58 8.24 -14.81
C LEU A 56 -9.24 9.58 -14.46
N PRO A 57 -9.71 9.76 -13.20
CA PRO A 57 -10.26 11.03 -12.78
C PRO A 57 -9.17 12.12 -12.80
N GLY A 58 -9.53 13.31 -13.29
CA GLY A 58 -8.60 14.43 -13.41
C GLY A 58 -7.46 14.17 -14.41
N LEU A 59 -7.70 13.30 -15.41
CA LEU A 59 -6.72 12.89 -16.41
C LEU A 59 -5.44 12.27 -15.82
N GLY A 60 -5.55 11.67 -14.63
CA GLY A 60 -4.40 11.11 -13.90
C GLY A 60 -3.51 12.13 -13.18
N GLN A 61 -3.74 13.43 -13.36
CA GLN A 61 -2.80 14.47 -12.92
C GLN A 61 -2.81 14.73 -11.41
N PHE A 62 -3.98 14.69 -10.78
CA PHE A 62 -4.10 15.02 -9.35
C PHE A 62 -3.99 13.75 -8.49
N TYR A 63 -2.76 13.32 -8.24
CA TYR A 63 -2.47 12.09 -7.51
C TYR A 63 -1.98 12.31 -6.07
N CYS A 64 -2.29 11.36 -5.18
CA CYS A 64 -1.80 11.29 -3.81
C CYS A 64 -1.07 9.97 -3.57
N THR A 65 0.27 10.01 -3.59
CA THR A 65 1.17 8.85 -3.39
C THR A 65 0.85 8.01 -2.16
N PRO A 66 0.77 8.57 -0.93
CA PRO A 66 0.56 7.74 0.26
C PRO A 66 -0.81 7.03 0.29
N CYS A 67 -1.81 7.59 -0.40
CA CYS A 67 -3.16 7.04 -0.43
C CYS A 67 -3.45 6.20 -1.68
N GLY A 68 -2.61 6.23 -2.71
CA GLY A 68 -2.84 5.44 -3.92
C GLY A 68 -4.03 5.91 -4.75
N ARG A 69 -4.42 7.19 -4.69
CA ARG A 69 -5.70 7.68 -5.25
C ARG A 69 -5.52 8.89 -6.16
N HIS A 70 -6.23 8.87 -7.28
CA HIS A 70 -6.43 9.99 -8.20
C HIS A 70 -7.65 10.83 -7.81
N PHE A 71 -7.58 12.12 -8.06
CA PHE A 71 -8.61 13.11 -7.78
C PHE A 71 -9.00 13.87 -9.05
N VAL A 72 -10.19 14.47 -9.05
CA VAL A 72 -10.70 15.21 -10.21
C VAL A 72 -10.05 16.58 -10.33
N ASP A 73 -9.89 17.30 -9.22
CA ASP A 73 -9.32 18.65 -9.16
C ASP A 73 -8.26 18.79 -8.06
N GLU A 74 -7.34 19.74 -8.23
CA GLU A 74 -6.33 20.11 -7.22
C GLU A 74 -6.94 20.46 -5.85
N LYS A 75 -8.03 21.25 -5.86
CA LYS A 75 -8.73 21.66 -4.63
C LYS A 75 -9.22 20.45 -3.83
N THR A 76 -9.72 19.42 -4.51
CA THR A 76 -10.23 18.21 -3.85
C THR A 76 -9.08 17.39 -3.24
N ARG A 77 -7.94 17.35 -3.91
CA ARG A 77 -6.71 16.73 -3.41
C ARG A 77 -6.19 17.45 -2.17
N ASP A 78 -6.19 18.78 -2.15
CA ASP A 78 -5.72 19.55 -0.99
C ASP A 78 -6.63 19.44 0.22
N VAL A 79 -7.95 19.37 0.00
CA VAL A 79 -8.90 19.04 1.07
C VAL A 79 -8.61 17.63 1.61
N HIS A 80 -8.37 16.66 0.73
CA HIS A 80 -8.03 15.29 1.12
C HIS A 80 -6.80 15.22 2.04
N LEU A 81 -5.73 15.96 1.75
CA LEU A 81 -4.53 16.00 2.59
C LEU A 81 -4.82 16.40 4.04
N LYS A 82 -5.78 17.29 4.26
CA LYS A 82 -6.15 17.77 5.60
C LYS A 82 -7.00 16.77 6.39
N THR A 83 -7.59 15.77 5.72
CA THR A 83 -8.51 14.81 6.33
C THR A 83 -7.81 13.82 7.26
N LYS A 84 -8.57 13.27 8.21
CA LYS A 84 -8.09 12.23 9.14
C LYS A 84 -7.62 10.96 8.44
N VAL A 85 -8.23 10.62 7.29
CA VAL A 85 -7.88 9.41 6.52
C VAL A 85 -6.45 9.50 6.01
N HIS A 86 -6.10 10.63 5.40
CA HIS A 86 -4.74 10.87 4.91
C HIS A 86 -3.73 10.87 6.05
N LYS A 87 -4.02 11.61 7.13
CA LYS A 87 -3.14 11.68 8.31
C LYS A 87 -2.92 10.32 8.97
N ARG A 88 -3.92 9.43 8.96
CA ARG A 88 -3.77 8.05 9.43
C ARG A 88 -2.86 7.25 8.50
N ARG A 89 -3.08 7.34 7.19
CA ARG A 89 -2.26 6.62 6.20
C ARG A 89 -0.79 7.03 6.28
N MET A 90 -0.50 8.31 6.49
CA MET A 90 0.88 8.79 6.70
C MET A 90 1.54 8.17 7.94
N LYS A 91 0.78 7.89 9.01
CA LYS A 91 1.31 7.19 10.19
C LYS A 91 1.60 5.72 9.89
N ASP A 92 0.71 5.05 9.16
CA ASP A 92 0.89 3.65 8.77
C ASP A 92 2.15 3.51 7.88
N VAL A 93 2.31 4.40 6.91
CA VAL A 93 3.46 4.43 5.98
C VAL A 93 4.77 4.80 6.68
N ALA A 94 4.73 5.60 7.75
CA ALA A 94 5.91 5.97 8.53
C ALA A 94 6.47 4.80 9.37
N GLN A 95 5.72 3.71 9.53
CA GLN A 95 6.22 2.50 10.18
C GLN A 95 7.27 1.83 9.28
N LYS A 96 8.11 0.97 9.87
CA LYS A 96 9.04 0.15 9.09
C LYS A 96 8.26 -0.76 8.14
N GLN A 97 8.75 -0.90 6.91
CA GLN A 97 8.21 -1.85 5.94
C GLN A 97 8.26 -3.27 6.51
N TYR A 98 7.11 -3.94 6.54
CA TYR A 98 7.04 -5.36 6.92
C TYR A 98 7.26 -6.23 5.68
N THR A 99 8.40 -6.92 5.64
CA THR A 99 8.79 -7.73 4.48
C THR A 99 8.69 -9.22 4.79
N GLN A 100 8.69 -10.05 3.73
CA GLN A 100 8.69 -11.50 3.86
C GLN A 100 9.89 -12.02 4.69
N LYS A 101 11.06 -11.36 4.58
CA LYS A 101 12.25 -11.69 5.37
C LYS A 101 12.00 -11.54 6.87
N GLU A 102 11.26 -10.51 7.28
CA GLU A 102 10.88 -10.29 8.68
C GLU A 102 9.91 -11.37 9.18
N ALA A 103 8.94 -11.77 8.33
CA ALA A 103 8.02 -12.85 8.64
C ALA A 103 8.74 -14.20 8.85
N GLU A 104 9.74 -14.49 7.99
CA GLU A 104 10.55 -15.71 8.08
C GLU A 104 11.44 -15.72 9.31
N ALA A 105 12.08 -14.59 9.63
CA ALA A 105 12.85 -14.43 10.85
C ALA A 105 11.99 -14.66 12.10
N GLY A 106 10.76 -14.12 12.13
CA GLY A 106 9.79 -14.37 13.21
C GLY A 106 9.33 -15.82 13.32
N ALA A 107 9.36 -16.57 12.21
CA ALA A 107 9.11 -18.01 12.18
C ALA A 107 10.35 -18.86 12.52
N GLY A 108 11.50 -18.24 12.84
CA GLY A 108 12.76 -18.93 13.13
C GLY A 108 13.46 -19.52 11.89
N ARG A 109 13.12 -19.03 10.69
CA ARG A 109 13.81 -19.42 9.45
C ARG A 109 14.96 -18.42 9.21
N SER A 110 16.18 -18.92 9.20
CA SER A 110 17.35 -18.15 8.77
C SER A 110 17.54 -18.29 7.26
N VAL A 111 17.80 -17.17 6.58
CA VAL A 111 18.23 -17.17 5.18
C VAL A 111 19.75 -17.31 5.18
N GLU A 112 20.26 -18.48 4.81
CA GLU A 112 21.69 -18.66 4.56
C GLU A 112 22.01 -18.19 3.13
N ALA A 113 22.70 -17.06 3.02
CA ALA A 113 23.18 -16.58 1.72
C ALA A 113 24.42 -17.39 1.30
N TYR A 114 24.36 -18.02 0.13
CA TYR A 114 25.53 -18.64 -0.47
C TYR A 114 26.55 -17.56 -0.87
N VAL A 115 27.72 -17.56 -0.22
CA VAL A 115 28.82 -16.67 -0.59
C VAL A 115 29.69 -17.40 -1.61
N PRO A 116 29.63 -17.05 -2.92
CA PRO A 116 30.49 -17.68 -3.91
C PRO A 116 31.95 -17.33 -3.64
N ILE A 117 32.84 -18.33 -3.71
CA ILE A 117 34.30 -18.18 -3.46
C ILE A 117 34.95 -17.17 -4.44
N ARG A 118 34.36 -16.95 -5.62
CA ARG A 118 34.70 -15.86 -6.54
C ARG A 118 33.47 -14.95 -6.69
N SER A 119 33.49 -13.79 -6.05
CA SER A 119 32.50 -12.75 -6.28
C SER A 119 32.67 -12.15 -7.67
N GLN A 120 31.61 -12.08 -8.48
CA GLN A 120 31.55 -11.17 -9.62
C GLN A 120 31.39 -9.75 -9.07
N ALA A 121 32.48 -9.18 -8.56
CA ALA A 121 32.53 -7.82 -8.06
C ALA A 121 32.52 -6.84 -9.25
N ALA A 122 31.34 -6.60 -9.81
CA ALA A 122 31.00 -5.41 -10.57
C ALA A 122 29.50 -5.44 -10.87
N ASN A 123 28.79 -4.39 -10.44
CA ASN A 123 27.35 -4.13 -10.64
C ASN A 123 26.44 -4.73 -9.57
N GLU A 124 26.31 -4.03 -8.44
CA GLU A 124 25.04 -3.77 -7.75
C GLU A 124 25.36 -2.83 -6.59
N VAL A 125 24.86 -1.58 -6.68
CA VAL A 125 24.97 -0.59 -5.62
C VAL A 125 23.81 -0.85 -4.67
N ASP A 126 24.12 -1.23 -3.43
CA ASP A 126 23.17 -1.53 -2.37
C ASP A 126 22.23 -0.33 -2.12
N MET A 127 20.93 -0.57 -2.29
CA MET A 127 19.81 0.37 -2.12
C MET A 127 19.06 0.10 -0.80
N ASP A 128 19.78 -0.26 0.28
CA ASP A 128 19.19 -0.61 1.58
C ASP A 128 19.70 0.28 2.74
N ASP A 129 20.44 1.37 2.46
CA ASP A 129 20.98 2.29 3.47
C ASP A 129 20.70 3.79 3.20
N LEU A 130 19.52 4.12 2.63
CA LEU A 130 19.03 5.51 2.51
C LEU A 130 17.51 5.65 2.74
#